data_AF-A0A1I3DB94-F1
#
_entry.id   AF-A0A1I3DB94-F1
#
_cell.length_a   1.000
_cell.length_b   1.000
_cell.length_c   1.000
_cell.angle_alpha   90.00
_cell.angle_beta   90.00
_cell.angle_gamma   90.00
#
_symmetry.space_group_name_H-M   'P 1'
#
loop_
_entity.id
_entity.type
_entity.pdbx_description
1 polymer ?
#
loop_
_entity_poly.entity_id
_entity_poly.type
_entity_poly.pdbx_seq_one_letter_code
_entity_poly.pdbx_strand_id
1 'polypeptide(L)'
;MRKKSNKKMMIGIALLLMIAMLFVSACSPTEETEEVEVPEEPAEMPEEAEEEVEEIAFASEPPVSGFNNGTYRGTYGDRGDQQVSVQFTLTDGVISNLGYRHLYYGEADYRQMDEEHPMYPVKLQHEQIASYLEGKTLEDLEDLYEPENFVEDVDTFSGATIRANKVYSAIQDGLNRGVYSPSEPVYKVLEGPYDDGTYRGLFEDGGFQQLGVQFDLKDGMIHDVRFRQLYYGETDHTRIEEGDPMYPVKVQHEQMAAYLEGKPVDAIFDLFNPKDFVEDVDTFSGATIRGNKMFSAMKDALNRGVYSPANSVTKDIGPYPDGRYRGVFSDGGTQQVGIQFYLEEGMFTDLSFRRLNYAGIDFMDIDEEEEMYPVLIQHEQVLEYLEGKSLETVFDLYEPGDFVEDIDTYTGATLRGNKVLSAIRDGLNRGIY
;
A
#
# COMPACT_ATOMS: atom_id res chain seq x y z
N MET A 1 -45.72 -38.38 27.81
CA MET A 1 -45.05 -39.20 26.77
C MET A 1 -43.75 -38.49 26.40
N ARG A 2 -42.60 -38.88 26.96
CA ARG A 2 -41.54 -39.74 26.33
C ARG A 2 -41.10 -39.17 24.97
N LYS A 3 -39.84 -38.80 24.70
CA LYS A 3 -38.53 -39.32 25.16
C LYS A 3 -37.43 -38.23 25.10
N LYS A 4 -36.56 -38.26 26.11
CA LYS A 4 -35.18 -37.74 26.10
C LYS A 4 -34.27 -38.67 25.27
N SER A 5 -33.23 -38.13 24.63
CA SER A 5 -32.06 -38.90 24.18
C SER A 5 -30.80 -38.35 24.86
N ASN A 6 -29.85 -39.26 25.12
CA ASN A 6 -28.87 -39.21 26.19
C ASN A 6 -27.47 -38.71 25.75
N LYS A 7 -26.81 -38.02 26.68
CA LYS A 7 -25.35 -37.90 26.85
C LYS A 7 -24.72 -39.26 27.25
N LYS A 8 -23.50 -39.55 26.77
CA LYS A 8 -22.34 -40.23 27.42
C LYS A 8 -21.28 -40.56 26.33
N MET A 9 -20.05 -40.04 26.32
CA MET A 9 -18.89 -40.18 27.23
C MET A 9 -17.87 -41.22 26.70
N MET A 10 -16.64 -40.76 26.37
CA MET A 10 -15.28 -41.39 26.45
C MET A 10 -14.30 -40.36 25.82
N ILE A 11 -13.52 -39.50 26.49
CA ILE A 11 -12.37 -39.61 27.42
C ILE A 11 -11.33 -40.71 27.10
N GLY A 12 -10.12 -40.24 26.73
CA GLY A 12 -8.81 -40.78 27.15
C GLY A 12 -8.09 -41.70 26.13
N ILE A 13 -6.77 -41.67 25.89
CA ILE A 13 -5.61 -41.18 26.65
C ILE A 13 -4.41 -41.08 25.66
N ALA A 14 -3.54 -40.09 25.90
CA ALA A 14 -2.23 -39.94 25.27
C ALA A 14 -1.11 -40.68 26.04
N LEU A 15 0.04 -40.84 25.37
CA LEU A 15 1.41 -40.87 25.91
C LEU A 15 2.12 -42.24 26.16
N LEU A 16 3.31 -42.31 25.55
CA LEU A 16 4.59 -42.83 26.06
C LEU A 16 4.85 -44.35 26.08
N LEU A 17 5.89 -44.79 25.34
CA LEU A 17 7.02 -45.53 25.91
C LEU A 17 8.18 -45.70 24.90
N MET A 18 9.32 -45.18 25.34
CA MET A 18 10.67 -45.28 24.77
C MET A 18 11.43 -46.37 25.56
N ILE A 19 12.47 -46.97 24.94
CA ILE A 19 13.69 -47.57 25.53
C ILE A 19 13.82 -49.11 25.59
N ALA A 20 15.04 -49.55 25.21
CA ALA A 20 15.77 -50.81 25.41
C ALA A 20 15.70 -51.80 24.23
N MET A 21 16.79 -52.27 23.61
CA MET A 21 18.11 -52.61 24.16
C MET A 21 19.26 -52.47 23.12
N LEU A 22 20.43 -52.06 23.64
CA LEU A 22 21.77 -52.28 23.08
C LEU A 22 22.30 -53.67 23.47
N PHE A 23 23.11 -54.32 22.61
CA PHE A 23 24.42 -54.97 22.87
C PHE A 23 24.79 -55.89 21.67
N VAL A 24 25.71 -55.46 20.80
CA VAL A 24 27.13 -55.88 20.64
C VAL A 24 27.37 -57.22 19.90
N SER A 25 28.00 -57.16 18.72
CA SER A 25 29.32 -57.78 18.43
C SER A 25 29.59 -57.97 16.92
N ALA A 26 30.63 -57.27 16.44
CA ALA A 26 31.66 -57.66 15.47
C ALA A 26 31.35 -58.64 14.32
N CYS A 27 31.51 -58.14 13.08
CA CYS A 27 32.33 -58.75 12.03
C CYS A 27 32.50 -57.78 10.86
N SER A 28 33.73 -57.37 10.58
CA SER A 28 34.23 -56.97 9.25
C SER A 28 35.25 -58.06 8.82
N PRO A 29 35.64 -58.21 7.54
CA PRO A 29 35.54 -57.25 6.42
C PRO A 29 35.00 -57.88 5.11
N THR A 30 34.69 -57.07 4.09
CA THR A 30 35.10 -57.25 2.67
C THR A 30 34.71 -55.98 1.90
N GLU A 31 35.65 -55.47 1.10
CA GLU A 31 35.55 -54.32 0.21
C GLU A 31 34.51 -54.53 -0.91
N GLU A 32 33.65 -53.55 -1.14
CA GLU A 32 33.29 -53.07 -2.49
C GLU A 32 33.12 -51.55 -2.40
N THR A 33 34.01 -50.83 -3.08
CA THR A 33 33.94 -49.38 -3.30
C THR A 33 32.84 -49.07 -4.29
N GLU A 34 31.71 -48.53 -3.81
CA GLU A 34 30.80 -47.75 -4.65
C GLU A 34 31.37 -46.33 -4.79
N GLU A 35 31.74 -45.98 -6.02
CA GLU A 35 32.03 -44.61 -6.43
C GLU A 35 30.76 -43.77 -6.22
N VAL A 36 30.80 -42.84 -5.26
CA VAL A 36 29.78 -41.81 -5.14
C VAL A 36 30.07 -40.77 -6.22
N GLU A 37 29.21 -40.73 -7.25
CA GLU A 37 29.16 -39.61 -8.18
C GLU A 37 28.91 -38.32 -7.40
N VAL A 38 29.91 -37.45 -7.43
CA VAL A 38 29.80 -36.07 -6.96
C VAL A 38 28.79 -35.37 -7.87
N PRO A 39 27.71 -34.77 -7.36
CA PRO A 39 26.80 -34.01 -8.21
C PRO A 39 27.56 -32.82 -8.79
N GLU A 40 27.39 -32.63 -10.11
CA GLU A 40 27.95 -31.55 -10.90
C GLU A 40 27.74 -30.18 -10.23
N GLU A 41 28.72 -29.31 -10.44
CA GLU A 41 28.74 -27.91 -10.01
C GLU A 41 27.38 -27.23 -10.27
N PRO A 42 26.91 -26.35 -9.35
CA PRO A 42 25.72 -25.56 -9.61
C PRO A 42 25.94 -24.76 -10.89
N ALA A 43 25.01 -24.89 -11.82
CA ALA A 43 24.99 -24.16 -13.08
C ALA A 43 25.30 -22.67 -12.82
N GLU A 44 26.38 -22.19 -13.45
CA GLU A 44 26.70 -20.76 -13.50
C GLU A 44 25.43 -20.00 -13.91
N MET A 45 24.97 -19.11 -13.03
CA MET A 45 23.94 -18.17 -13.41
C MET A 45 24.48 -17.38 -14.60
N PRO A 46 23.69 -17.19 -15.68
CA PRO A 46 24.13 -16.38 -16.80
C PRO A 46 24.52 -15.02 -16.25
N GLU A 47 25.74 -14.59 -16.57
CA GLU A 47 26.25 -13.23 -16.38
C GLU A 47 25.25 -12.31 -17.09
N GLU A 48 24.28 -11.77 -16.34
CA GLU A 48 23.34 -10.78 -16.85
C GLU A 48 24.17 -9.58 -17.26
N ALA A 49 24.15 -9.28 -18.57
CA ALA A 49 24.81 -8.10 -19.10
C ALA A 49 24.36 -6.89 -18.27
N GLU A 50 25.31 -6.19 -17.66
CA GLU A 50 25.09 -4.92 -16.98
C GLU A 50 24.42 -3.96 -17.97
N GLU A 51 23.09 -3.86 -17.94
CA GLU A 51 22.39 -2.79 -18.64
C GLU A 51 22.90 -1.48 -18.03
N GLU A 52 23.56 -0.65 -18.83
CA GLU A 52 23.88 0.72 -18.45
C GLU A 52 22.57 1.42 -18.10
N VAL A 53 22.25 1.50 -16.80
CA VAL A 53 21.10 2.25 -16.32
C VAL A 53 21.41 3.72 -16.59
N GLU A 54 20.80 4.26 -17.64
CA GLU A 54 20.95 5.66 -18.04
C GLU A 54 20.58 6.56 -16.86
N GLU A 55 21.46 7.52 -16.52
CA GLU A 55 21.23 8.45 -15.43
C GLU A 55 20.04 9.36 -15.76
N ILE A 56 19.06 9.44 -14.88
CA ILE A 56 17.88 10.27 -15.04
C ILE A 56 18.28 11.73 -14.82
N ALA A 57 18.23 12.53 -15.89
CA ALA A 57 18.45 13.97 -15.82
C ALA A 57 17.25 14.70 -15.19
N PHE A 58 17.46 15.93 -14.72
CA PHE A 58 16.39 16.80 -14.21
C PHE A 58 16.07 17.93 -15.18
N ALA A 59 14.78 18.14 -15.43
CA ALA A 59 14.28 19.23 -16.25
C ALA A 59 14.27 20.56 -15.48
N SER A 60 14.52 21.66 -16.19
CA SER A 60 14.45 23.03 -15.65
C SER A 60 13.06 23.65 -15.76
N GLU A 61 12.23 23.14 -16.67
CA GLU A 61 10.89 23.65 -16.95
C GLU A 61 9.84 22.59 -16.60
N PRO A 62 8.66 23.00 -16.11
CA PRO A 62 7.59 22.06 -15.83
C PRO A 62 7.04 21.45 -17.13
N PRO A 63 6.60 20.18 -17.10
CA PRO A 63 5.88 19.57 -18.21
C PRO A 63 4.57 20.32 -18.47
N VAL A 64 4.18 20.43 -19.74
CA VAL A 64 2.97 21.15 -20.17
C VAL A 64 1.70 20.56 -19.54
N SER A 65 1.67 19.25 -19.37
CA SER A 65 0.57 18.51 -18.74
C SER A 65 0.49 18.69 -17.22
N GLY A 66 1.51 19.28 -16.60
CA GLY A 66 1.71 19.27 -15.15
C GLY A 66 2.29 17.96 -14.58
N PHE A 67 2.44 16.92 -15.41
CA PHE A 67 2.96 15.60 -15.01
C PHE A 67 4.16 15.20 -15.85
N ASN A 68 5.20 14.65 -15.20
CA ASN A 68 6.41 14.20 -15.89
C ASN A 68 6.11 13.05 -16.88
N ASN A 69 6.85 12.97 -17.97
CA ASN A 69 6.72 11.88 -18.92
C ASN A 69 7.31 10.58 -18.35
N GLY A 70 6.59 9.46 -18.50
CA GLY A 70 7.02 8.16 -18.01
C GLY A 70 5.89 7.25 -17.54
N THR A 71 6.25 6.17 -16.87
CA THR A 71 5.31 5.19 -16.30
C THR A 71 4.82 5.63 -14.92
N TYR A 72 3.53 5.50 -14.68
CA TYR A 72 2.85 5.74 -13.41
C TYR A 72 2.26 4.44 -12.88
N ARG A 73 2.14 4.34 -11.55
CA ARG A 73 1.51 3.20 -10.87
C ARG A 73 0.71 3.71 -9.69
N GLY A 74 -0.52 3.23 -9.58
CA GLY A 74 -1.39 3.59 -8.47
C GLY A 74 -2.41 2.52 -8.17
N THR A 75 -3.02 2.63 -7.00
CA THR A 75 -3.83 1.59 -6.40
C THR A 75 -5.12 2.15 -5.82
N TYR A 76 -6.15 1.29 -5.80
CA TYR A 76 -7.36 1.50 -5.03
C TYR A 76 -7.54 0.30 -4.10
N GLY A 77 -7.55 0.59 -2.80
CA GLY A 77 -7.82 -0.37 -1.74
C GLY A 77 -9.17 -0.11 -1.08
N ASP A 78 -9.89 -1.16 -0.73
CA ASP A 78 -11.13 -1.06 0.03
C ASP A 78 -11.40 -2.37 0.80
N ARG A 79 -11.95 -2.24 2.01
CA ARG A 79 -12.32 -3.36 2.90
C ARG A 79 -11.21 -4.36 3.23
N GLY A 80 -9.95 -3.93 3.23
CA GLY A 80 -8.83 -4.81 3.55
C GLY A 80 -8.05 -5.32 2.33
N ASP A 81 -8.60 -5.13 1.13
CA ASP A 81 -8.00 -5.63 -0.10
C ASP A 81 -7.55 -4.48 -0.99
N GLN A 82 -6.39 -4.63 -1.62
CA GLN A 82 -6.12 -3.88 -2.85
C GLN A 82 -7.04 -4.45 -3.94
N GLN A 83 -7.99 -3.66 -4.43
CA GLN A 83 -8.95 -4.15 -5.42
C GLN A 83 -8.53 -3.83 -6.85
N VAL A 84 -7.84 -2.71 -7.06
CA VAL A 84 -7.32 -2.31 -8.37
C VAL A 84 -5.89 -1.82 -8.18
N SER A 85 -4.98 -2.29 -9.03
CA SER A 85 -3.67 -1.67 -9.26
C SER A 85 -3.49 -1.50 -10.76
N VAL A 86 -3.15 -0.27 -11.16
CA VAL A 86 -2.96 0.11 -12.56
C VAL A 86 -1.50 0.48 -12.82
N GLN A 87 -1.10 0.32 -14.07
CA GLN A 87 0.08 0.94 -14.63
C GLN A 87 -0.30 1.57 -15.96
N PHE A 88 0.21 2.77 -16.22
CA PHE A 88 0.02 3.47 -17.48
C PHE A 88 1.24 4.35 -17.76
N THR A 89 1.41 4.76 -19.00
CA THR A 89 2.43 5.71 -19.43
C THR A 89 1.78 7.03 -19.76
N LEU A 90 2.41 8.13 -19.33
CA LEU A 90 2.10 9.48 -19.81
C LEU A 90 3.19 10.00 -20.71
N THR A 91 2.78 10.53 -21.86
CA THR A 91 3.62 11.34 -22.74
C THR A 91 2.84 12.60 -23.10
N ASP A 92 3.33 13.75 -22.65
CA ASP A 92 2.72 15.06 -22.84
C ASP A 92 1.24 15.11 -22.38
N GLY A 93 0.95 14.40 -21.29
CA GLY A 93 -0.41 14.30 -20.73
C GLY A 93 -1.34 13.32 -21.44
N VAL A 94 -0.84 12.59 -22.45
CA VAL A 94 -1.57 11.53 -23.15
C VAL A 94 -1.30 10.18 -22.51
N ILE A 95 -2.37 9.48 -22.16
CA ILE A 95 -2.35 8.14 -21.57
C ILE A 95 -2.08 7.10 -22.66
N SER A 96 -1.19 6.17 -22.36
CA SER A 96 -0.99 4.96 -23.16
C SER A 96 -0.62 3.76 -22.29
N ASN A 97 -0.74 2.55 -22.82
CA ASN A 97 -0.34 1.31 -22.16
C ASN A 97 -0.97 1.11 -20.78
N LEU A 98 -2.23 1.53 -20.61
CA LEU A 98 -2.98 1.29 -19.39
C LEU A 98 -3.23 -0.21 -19.22
N GLY A 99 -2.77 -0.77 -18.11
CA GLY A 99 -2.94 -2.18 -17.78
C GLY A 99 -3.11 -2.44 -16.29
N TYR A 100 -3.72 -3.57 -15.96
CA TYR A 100 -4.00 -3.97 -14.58
C TYR A 100 -2.89 -4.84 -14.00
N ARG A 101 -2.18 -4.29 -13.01
CA ARG A 101 -1.18 -5.02 -12.21
C ARG A 101 -1.80 -5.84 -11.08
N HIS A 102 -3.03 -5.50 -10.72
CA HIS A 102 -3.89 -6.27 -9.83
C HIS A 102 -5.34 -5.90 -10.11
N LEU A 103 -6.24 -6.89 -10.17
CA LEU A 103 -7.66 -6.63 -10.34
C LEU A 103 -8.44 -7.69 -9.57
N TYR A 104 -8.78 -7.36 -8.33
CA TYR A 104 -9.24 -8.31 -7.33
C TYR A 104 -10.50 -7.81 -6.63
N TYR A 105 -11.42 -8.72 -6.35
CA TYR A 105 -12.57 -8.43 -5.52
C TYR A 105 -13.10 -9.68 -4.84
N GLY A 106 -13.20 -9.65 -3.52
CA GLY A 106 -13.60 -10.80 -2.73
C GLY A 106 -12.48 -11.83 -2.70
N GLU A 107 -12.61 -12.91 -3.47
CA GLU A 107 -11.61 -13.99 -3.56
C GLU A 107 -11.13 -14.23 -4.99
N ALA A 108 -11.45 -13.32 -5.91
CA ALA A 108 -11.28 -13.52 -7.35
C ALA A 108 -10.33 -12.49 -7.97
N ASP A 109 -9.24 -12.96 -8.56
CA ASP A 109 -8.37 -12.16 -9.45
C ASP A 109 -8.92 -12.24 -10.88
N TYR A 110 -9.56 -11.16 -11.33
CA TYR A 110 -10.22 -11.10 -12.63
C TYR A 110 -9.23 -11.28 -13.79
N ARG A 111 -7.94 -11.02 -13.59
CA ARG A 111 -6.94 -11.18 -14.66
C ARG A 111 -6.72 -12.63 -15.05
N GLN A 112 -6.91 -13.54 -14.09
CA GLN A 112 -6.69 -14.98 -14.25
C GLN A 112 -7.91 -15.69 -14.87
N MET A 113 -9.00 -14.96 -15.15
CA MET A 113 -10.21 -15.53 -15.72
C MET A 113 -10.09 -15.75 -17.23
N ASP A 114 -10.54 -16.92 -17.66
CA ASP A 114 -10.76 -17.29 -19.06
C ASP A 114 -12.23 -17.10 -19.46
N GLU A 115 -12.53 -17.28 -20.75
CA GLU A 115 -13.87 -17.09 -21.35
C GLU A 115 -14.97 -17.96 -20.73
N GLU A 116 -14.59 -19.04 -20.03
CA GLU A 116 -15.52 -19.99 -19.44
C GLU A 116 -15.92 -19.59 -18.01
N HIS A 117 -15.16 -18.68 -17.39
CA HIS A 117 -15.42 -18.21 -16.04
C HIS A 117 -16.64 -17.26 -15.98
N PRO A 118 -17.59 -17.43 -15.03
CA PRO A 118 -18.80 -16.60 -14.96
C PRO A 118 -18.57 -15.09 -14.79
N MET A 119 -17.39 -14.69 -14.30
CA MET A 119 -16.99 -13.30 -14.09
C MET A 119 -16.05 -12.76 -15.19
N TYR A 120 -15.79 -13.54 -16.25
CA TYR A 120 -15.03 -13.08 -17.41
C TYR A 120 -15.60 -11.81 -18.08
N PRO A 121 -16.92 -11.63 -18.17
CA PRO A 121 -17.49 -10.36 -18.65
C PRO A 121 -16.97 -9.13 -17.88
N VAL A 122 -16.76 -9.25 -16.57
CA VAL A 122 -16.22 -8.15 -15.76
C VAL A 122 -14.77 -7.84 -16.13
N LYS A 123 -13.95 -8.86 -16.43
CA LYS A 123 -12.59 -8.67 -16.98
C LYS A 123 -12.65 -7.91 -18.31
N LEU A 124 -13.51 -8.33 -19.24
CA LEU A 124 -13.68 -7.66 -20.54
C LEU A 124 -14.08 -6.19 -20.39
N GLN A 125 -14.99 -5.87 -19.47
CA GLN A 125 -15.38 -4.48 -19.23
C GLN A 125 -14.21 -3.62 -18.68
N HIS A 126 -13.31 -4.20 -17.88
CA HIS A 126 -12.08 -3.49 -17.47
C HIS A 126 -11.12 -3.30 -18.66
N GLU A 127 -10.98 -4.29 -19.53
CA GLU A 127 -10.19 -4.17 -20.76
C GLU A 127 -10.76 -3.10 -21.71
N GLN A 128 -12.09 -2.91 -21.74
CA GLN A 128 -12.72 -1.81 -22.45
C GLN A 128 -12.36 -0.44 -21.86
N ILE A 129 -12.31 -0.29 -20.52
CA ILE A 129 -11.81 0.95 -19.88
C ILE A 129 -10.37 1.24 -20.30
N ALA A 130 -9.50 0.23 -20.25
CA ALA A 130 -8.11 0.39 -20.67
C ALA A 130 -8.00 0.83 -22.14
N SER A 131 -8.79 0.19 -23.02
CA SER A 131 -8.83 0.51 -24.44
C SER A 131 -9.41 1.90 -24.72
N TYR A 132 -10.41 2.33 -23.95
CA TYR A 132 -11.03 3.64 -24.08
C TYR A 132 -10.05 4.76 -23.79
N LEU A 133 -9.27 4.64 -22.72
CA LEU A 133 -8.30 5.64 -22.27
C LEU A 133 -7.02 5.68 -23.11
N GLU A 134 -6.80 4.73 -24.02
CA GLU A 134 -5.63 4.73 -24.89
C GLU A 134 -5.65 5.93 -25.85
N GLY A 135 -4.60 6.77 -25.77
CA GLY A 135 -4.48 7.98 -26.57
C GLY A 135 -5.32 9.17 -26.06
N LYS A 136 -6.00 9.03 -24.92
CA LYS A 136 -6.76 10.10 -24.27
C LYS A 136 -5.89 10.95 -23.36
N THR A 137 -6.38 12.14 -23.02
CA THR A 137 -5.75 13.04 -22.06
C THR A 137 -6.25 12.79 -20.64
N LEU A 138 -5.59 13.39 -19.65
CA LEU A 138 -6.04 13.31 -18.25
C LEU A 138 -7.42 13.96 -18.02
N GLU A 139 -7.85 14.89 -18.87
CA GLU A 139 -9.18 15.51 -18.78
C GLU A 139 -10.29 14.48 -19.08
N ASP A 140 -10.01 13.49 -19.94
CA ASP A 140 -10.97 12.44 -20.29
C ASP A 140 -11.21 11.42 -19.15
N LEU A 141 -10.48 11.51 -18.03
CA LEU A 141 -10.70 10.62 -16.89
C LEU A 141 -12.07 10.84 -16.24
N GLU A 142 -12.67 12.01 -16.38
CA GLU A 142 -14.02 12.30 -15.88
C GLU A 142 -15.09 11.40 -16.51
N ASP A 143 -14.86 10.89 -17.73
CA ASP A 143 -15.76 9.95 -18.39
C ASP A 143 -15.96 8.67 -17.56
N LEU A 144 -15.00 8.30 -16.70
CA LEU A 144 -15.09 7.13 -15.83
C LEU A 144 -16.22 7.21 -14.79
N TYR A 145 -16.80 8.40 -14.56
CA TYR A 145 -17.99 8.57 -13.73
C TYR A 145 -19.28 8.10 -14.43
N GLU A 146 -19.27 8.00 -15.76
CA GLU A 146 -20.40 7.55 -16.58
C GLU A 146 -19.96 6.43 -17.55
N PRO A 147 -19.49 5.27 -17.01
CA PRO A 147 -18.91 4.21 -17.83
C PRO A 147 -19.87 3.61 -18.85
N GLU A 148 -21.18 3.71 -18.64
CA GLU A 148 -22.21 3.25 -19.58
C GLU A 148 -22.13 3.93 -20.96
N ASN A 149 -21.44 5.07 -21.07
CA ASN A 149 -21.30 5.80 -22.34
C ASN A 149 -20.28 5.16 -23.29
N PHE A 150 -19.37 4.31 -22.78
CA PHE A 150 -18.29 3.72 -23.60
C PHE A 150 -17.97 2.26 -23.26
N VAL A 151 -18.44 1.73 -22.13
CA VAL A 151 -18.36 0.32 -21.79
C VAL A 151 -19.64 -0.37 -22.26
N GLU A 152 -19.48 -1.28 -23.22
CA GLU A 152 -20.55 -2.13 -23.72
C GLU A 152 -20.98 -3.14 -22.65
N ASP A 153 -22.28 -3.44 -22.63
CA ASP A 153 -22.83 -4.53 -21.84
C ASP A 153 -22.27 -5.86 -22.35
N VAL A 154 -21.80 -6.72 -21.43
CA VAL A 154 -21.28 -8.05 -21.76
C VAL A 154 -22.06 -9.10 -20.97
N ASP A 155 -22.75 -9.99 -21.69
CA ASP A 155 -23.65 -11.00 -21.15
C ASP A 155 -24.74 -10.41 -20.23
N THR A 156 -24.68 -10.73 -18.93
CA THR A 156 -25.63 -10.23 -17.91
C THR A 156 -25.08 -9.06 -17.12
N PHE A 157 -23.88 -8.58 -17.46
CA PHE A 157 -23.21 -7.47 -16.80
C PHE A 157 -23.38 -6.21 -17.64
N SER A 158 -24.08 -5.22 -17.09
CA SER A 158 -24.17 -3.92 -17.76
C SER A 158 -22.92 -3.09 -17.56
N GLY A 159 -22.61 -2.19 -18.49
CA GLY A 159 -21.55 -1.19 -18.36
C GLY A 159 -21.73 -0.36 -17.08
N ALA A 160 -22.97 -0.03 -16.70
CA ALA A 160 -23.31 0.65 -15.44
C ALA A 160 -22.96 -0.15 -14.17
N THR A 161 -22.64 -1.44 -14.30
CA THR A 161 -22.21 -2.30 -13.18
C THR A 161 -20.70 -2.21 -12.93
N ILE A 162 -19.91 -1.74 -13.90
CA ILE A 162 -18.47 -1.62 -13.70
C ILE A 162 -18.16 -0.46 -12.76
N ARG A 163 -17.31 -0.72 -11.77
CA ARG A 163 -16.88 0.28 -10.79
C ARG A 163 -15.70 1.07 -11.35
N ALA A 164 -15.90 1.77 -12.47
CA ALA A 164 -14.89 2.57 -13.15
C ALA A 164 -14.25 3.63 -12.24
N ASN A 165 -14.98 4.13 -11.23
CA ASN A 165 -14.46 5.03 -10.19
C ASN A 165 -13.28 4.42 -9.41
N LYS A 166 -13.16 3.08 -9.30
CA LYS A 166 -11.97 2.45 -8.73
C LYS A 166 -10.75 2.59 -9.64
N VAL A 167 -10.95 2.52 -10.95
CA VAL A 167 -9.89 2.73 -11.95
C VAL A 167 -9.48 4.20 -11.94
N TYR A 168 -10.44 5.12 -11.93
CA TYR A 168 -10.19 6.56 -11.76
C TYR A 168 -9.33 6.82 -10.51
N SER A 169 -9.77 6.31 -9.36
CA SER A 169 -9.08 6.50 -8.09
C SER A 169 -7.66 5.91 -8.10
N ALA A 170 -7.45 4.75 -8.72
CA ALA A 170 -6.13 4.15 -8.86
C ALA A 170 -5.22 4.95 -9.82
N ILE A 171 -5.77 5.54 -10.88
CA ILE A 171 -5.02 6.45 -11.76
C ILE A 171 -4.62 7.71 -10.98
N GLN A 172 -5.56 8.33 -10.27
CA GLN A 172 -5.32 9.54 -9.47
C GLN A 172 -4.27 9.29 -8.37
N ASP A 173 -4.37 8.16 -7.67
CA ASP A 173 -3.35 7.71 -6.71
C ASP A 173 -1.95 7.63 -7.37
N GLY A 174 -1.87 7.09 -8.59
CA GLY A 174 -0.62 7.03 -9.34
C GLY A 174 -0.07 8.40 -9.72
N LEU A 175 -0.93 9.32 -10.18
CA LEU A 175 -0.56 10.70 -10.50
C LEU A 175 -0.02 11.44 -9.26
N ASN A 176 -0.71 11.31 -8.13
CA ASN A 176 -0.31 11.95 -6.87
C ASN A 176 1.06 11.46 -6.39
N ARG A 177 1.34 10.16 -6.54
CA ARG A 177 2.64 9.55 -6.18
C ARG A 177 3.79 10.00 -7.10
N GLY A 178 3.48 10.63 -8.22
CA GLY A 178 4.45 11.05 -9.22
C GLY A 178 4.92 9.91 -10.13
N VAL A 179 5.74 10.27 -11.12
CA VAL A 179 6.26 9.32 -12.11
C VAL A 179 7.02 8.19 -11.42
N TYR A 180 6.56 6.96 -11.64
CA TYR A 180 7.20 5.77 -11.09
C TYR A 180 8.46 5.42 -11.87
N SER A 181 8.46 5.51 -13.20
CA SER A 181 9.65 5.28 -14.03
C SER A 181 9.73 6.37 -15.11
N PRO A 182 10.61 7.37 -14.96
CA PRO A 182 10.75 8.43 -15.94
C PRO A 182 11.18 7.90 -17.30
N SER A 183 10.67 8.50 -18.37
CA SER A 183 11.14 8.27 -19.75
C SER A 183 11.86 9.48 -20.33
N GLU A 184 11.85 10.60 -19.61
CA GLU A 184 12.43 11.89 -19.97
C GLU A 184 12.97 12.58 -18.71
N PRO A 185 13.74 13.70 -18.84
CA PRO A 185 14.21 14.45 -17.69
C PRO A 185 13.07 14.85 -16.74
N VAL A 186 13.28 14.62 -15.44
CA VAL A 186 12.24 14.81 -14.42
C VAL A 186 12.25 16.26 -13.93
N TYR A 187 11.10 16.92 -13.97
CA TYR A 187 10.90 18.17 -13.24
C TYR A 187 10.57 17.87 -11.78
N LYS A 188 11.34 18.44 -10.84
CA LYS A 188 11.17 18.23 -9.40
C LYS A 188 9.98 19.03 -8.87
N VAL A 189 8.82 18.37 -8.69
CA VAL A 189 7.59 19.00 -8.18
C VAL A 189 7.22 18.49 -6.78
N LEU A 190 7.15 19.42 -5.84
CA LEU A 190 6.55 19.24 -4.52
C LEU A 190 5.49 20.33 -4.30
N GLU A 191 4.41 20.00 -3.58
CA GLU A 191 3.20 20.85 -3.50
C GLU A 191 3.33 22.05 -2.57
N GLY A 192 4.31 22.09 -1.65
CA GLY A 192 4.47 23.25 -0.79
C GLY A 192 5.49 23.06 0.32
N PRO A 193 5.71 24.10 1.15
CA PRO A 193 6.43 23.89 2.39
C PRO A 193 5.65 22.86 3.23
N TYR A 194 6.38 21.92 3.81
CA TYR A 194 5.81 20.86 4.63
C TYR A 194 5.99 21.23 6.10
N ASP A 195 4.95 21.04 6.90
CA ASP A 195 4.99 21.28 8.34
C ASP A 195 5.93 20.29 9.04
N ASP A 196 6.51 20.70 10.17
CA ASP A 196 7.35 19.84 10.98
C ASP A 196 6.55 18.72 11.65
N GLY A 197 7.07 17.50 11.57
CA GLY A 197 6.44 16.33 12.15
C GLY A 197 6.81 15.04 11.45
N THR A 198 6.18 13.96 11.88
CA THR A 198 6.31 12.63 11.29
C THR A 198 5.40 12.49 10.08
N TYR A 199 5.94 11.94 9.01
CA TYR A 199 5.24 11.56 7.79
C TYR A 199 5.27 10.04 7.63
N ARG A 200 4.18 9.48 7.08
CA ARG A 200 4.08 8.05 6.78
C ARG A 200 3.43 7.83 5.44
N GLY A 201 4.04 6.98 4.64
CA GLY A 201 3.50 6.59 3.35
C GLY A 201 3.90 5.18 2.98
N LEU A 202 3.26 4.69 1.93
CA LEU A 202 3.35 3.31 1.48
C LEU A 202 3.55 3.24 -0.02
N PHE A 203 4.06 2.12 -0.51
CA PHE A 203 3.96 1.72 -1.90
C PHE A 203 3.34 0.33 -1.93
N GLU A 204 2.18 0.23 -2.59
CA GLU A 204 1.45 -1.01 -2.79
C GLU A 204 1.49 -1.39 -4.26
N ASP A 205 1.67 -2.67 -4.55
CA ASP A 205 1.61 -3.20 -5.92
C ASP A 205 1.38 -4.72 -5.88
N GLY A 206 0.61 -5.22 -6.84
CA GLY A 206 0.33 -6.65 -6.99
C GLY A 206 -0.44 -7.30 -5.85
N GLY A 207 -1.26 -6.54 -5.12
CA GLY A 207 -2.06 -7.02 -3.99
C GLY A 207 -1.43 -6.81 -2.61
N PHE A 208 -0.19 -6.30 -2.55
CA PHE A 208 0.57 -6.22 -1.30
C PHE A 208 1.14 -4.82 -1.07
N GLN A 209 1.23 -4.44 0.21
CA GLN A 209 2.09 -3.33 0.63
C GLN A 209 3.56 -3.78 0.54
N GLN A 210 4.25 -3.37 -0.52
CA GLN A 210 5.64 -3.75 -0.76
C GLN A 210 6.61 -2.88 0.03
N LEU A 211 6.27 -1.62 0.28
CA LEU A 211 7.13 -0.72 1.05
C LEU A 211 6.26 0.17 1.95
N GLY A 212 6.70 0.38 3.19
CA GLY A 212 6.16 1.38 4.10
C GLY A 212 7.31 2.19 4.66
N VAL A 213 7.24 3.51 4.58
CA VAL A 213 8.28 4.42 5.05
C VAL A 213 7.72 5.36 6.11
N GLN A 214 8.56 5.69 7.08
CA GLN A 214 8.35 6.80 8.00
C GLN A 214 9.61 7.67 8.00
N PHE A 215 9.42 8.98 8.05
CA PHE A 215 10.47 9.96 8.28
C PHE A 215 9.87 11.16 9.01
N ASP A 216 10.73 11.99 9.58
CA ASP A 216 10.37 13.27 10.16
C ASP A 216 10.85 14.41 9.25
N LEU A 217 10.10 15.50 9.19
CA LEU A 217 10.59 16.77 8.65
C LEU A 217 10.83 17.76 9.79
N LYS A 218 11.97 18.44 9.73
CA LYS A 218 12.37 19.53 10.62
C LYS A 218 12.97 20.64 9.78
N ASP A 219 12.32 21.80 9.72
CA ASP A 219 12.72 22.93 8.87
C ASP A 219 12.91 22.54 7.38
N GLY A 220 12.03 21.66 6.88
CA GLY A 220 12.10 21.14 5.50
C GLY A 220 13.22 20.12 5.23
N MET A 221 13.95 19.69 6.27
CA MET A 221 15.00 18.67 6.20
C MET A 221 14.46 17.31 6.66
N ILE A 222 14.86 16.25 5.96
CA ILE A 222 14.48 14.86 6.24
C ILE A 222 15.31 14.32 7.41
N HIS A 223 14.63 13.67 8.35
CA HIS A 223 15.23 13.02 9.50
C HIS A 223 14.59 11.66 9.79
N ASP A 224 15.29 10.81 10.53
CA ASP A 224 14.75 9.61 11.18
C ASP A 224 14.07 8.64 10.17
N VAL A 225 14.64 8.53 8.96
CA VAL A 225 14.09 7.69 7.88
C VAL A 225 14.18 6.23 8.27
N ARG A 226 13.03 5.54 8.28
CA ARG A 226 12.95 4.11 8.60
C ARG A 226 11.86 3.40 7.81
N PHE A 227 12.09 2.13 7.54
CA PHE A 227 11.10 1.28 6.91
C PHE A 227 10.18 0.65 7.96
N ARG A 228 8.88 0.79 7.74
CA ARG A 228 7.83 0.10 8.48
C ARG A 228 7.46 -1.25 7.85
N GLN A 229 7.79 -1.43 6.57
CA GLN A 229 7.57 -2.64 5.78
C GLN A 229 8.56 -2.64 4.60
N LEU A 230 9.17 -3.79 4.30
CA LEU A 230 9.94 -4.04 3.07
C LEU A 230 9.60 -5.44 2.55
N TYR A 231 8.43 -5.57 1.93
CA TYR A 231 7.89 -6.85 1.53
C TYR A 231 8.10 -7.13 0.04
N TYR A 232 8.77 -8.24 -0.25
CA TYR A 232 8.95 -8.75 -1.60
C TYR A 232 9.10 -10.26 -1.57
N GLY A 233 8.47 -10.96 -2.53
CA GLY A 233 8.60 -12.43 -2.65
C GLY A 233 8.29 -13.16 -1.35
N GLU A 234 7.16 -12.84 -0.70
CA GLU A 234 6.72 -13.43 0.58
C GLU A 234 7.62 -13.13 1.79
N THR A 235 8.64 -12.30 1.62
CA THR A 235 9.62 -11.99 2.66
C THR A 235 9.56 -10.53 3.06
N ASP A 236 9.42 -10.27 4.37
CA ASP A 236 9.58 -8.94 4.96
C ASP A 236 11.06 -8.71 5.32
N HIS A 237 11.75 -7.98 4.46
CA HIS A 237 13.18 -7.70 4.54
C HIS A 237 13.56 -6.84 5.75
N THR A 238 12.60 -6.19 6.41
CA THR A 238 12.86 -5.49 7.68
C THR A 238 13.27 -6.44 8.81
N ARG A 239 12.91 -7.72 8.70
CA ARG A 239 13.15 -8.75 9.72
C ARG A 239 14.32 -9.67 9.41
N ILE A 240 14.98 -9.45 8.27
CA ILE A 240 16.13 -10.25 7.87
C ILE A 240 17.35 -9.86 8.70
N GLU A 241 18.11 -10.88 9.11
CA GLU A 241 19.35 -10.78 9.90
C GLU A 241 20.59 -10.99 9.03
N GLU A 242 21.73 -10.52 9.52
CA GLU A 242 23.03 -10.72 8.86
C GLU A 242 23.32 -12.21 8.68
N GLY A 243 23.63 -12.62 7.44
CA GLY A 243 23.86 -14.00 7.05
C GLY A 243 22.73 -14.64 6.23
N ASP A 244 21.57 -14.00 6.13
CA ASP A 244 20.54 -14.37 5.15
C ASP A 244 20.96 -13.93 3.73
N PRO A 245 20.74 -14.74 2.68
CA PRO A 245 21.09 -14.37 1.31
C PRO A 245 20.45 -13.07 0.80
N MET A 246 19.31 -12.66 1.36
CA MET A 246 18.58 -11.44 0.98
C MET A 246 18.90 -10.25 1.92
N TYR A 247 19.78 -10.42 2.90
CA TYR A 247 20.26 -9.32 3.75
C TYR A 247 20.83 -8.12 2.97
N PRO A 248 21.57 -8.30 1.85
CA PRO A 248 22.05 -7.18 1.04
C PRO A 248 20.94 -6.22 0.58
N VAL A 249 19.74 -6.74 0.27
CA VAL A 249 18.58 -5.91 -0.11
C VAL A 249 18.20 -4.96 1.02
N LYS A 250 18.18 -5.45 2.27
CA LYS A 250 17.92 -4.61 3.45
C LYS A 250 18.98 -3.54 3.60
N VAL A 251 20.26 -3.90 3.48
CA VAL A 251 21.39 -2.95 3.61
C VAL A 251 21.30 -1.85 2.57
N GLN A 252 21.02 -2.16 1.30
CA GLN A 252 20.88 -1.15 0.25
C GLN A 252 19.71 -0.19 0.51
N HIS A 253 18.59 -0.68 1.08
CA HIS A 253 17.50 0.18 1.52
C HIS A 253 17.91 1.09 2.68
N GLU A 254 18.66 0.57 3.65
CA GLU A 254 19.22 1.35 4.76
C GLU A 254 20.20 2.43 4.27
N GLN A 255 20.98 2.16 3.22
CA GLN A 255 21.83 3.16 2.57
C GLN A 255 21.00 4.29 1.93
N MET A 256 19.90 3.98 1.25
CA MET A 256 18.98 5.01 0.72
C MET A 256 18.39 5.87 1.84
N ALA A 257 17.99 5.25 2.95
CA ALA A 257 17.49 5.97 4.12
C ALA A 257 18.57 6.88 4.73
N ALA A 258 19.80 6.37 4.89
CA ALA A 258 20.93 7.12 5.42
C ALA A 258 21.35 8.29 4.51
N TYR A 259 21.27 8.11 3.18
CA TYR A 259 21.57 9.17 2.22
C TYR A 259 20.66 10.39 2.40
N LEU A 260 19.36 10.17 2.65
CA LEU A 260 18.39 11.26 2.80
C LEU A 260 18.49 12.01 4.13
N GLU A 261 19.17 11.45 5.13
CA GLU A 261 19.28 12.05 6.46
C GLU A 261 19.94 13.44 6.41
N GLY A 262 19.25 14.45 6.94
CA GLY A 262 19.68 15.85 6.96
C GLY A 262 19.63 16.56 5.61
N LYS A 263 19.07 15.95 4.56
CA LYS A 263 18.87 16.58 3.25
C LYS A 263 17.53 17.29 3.15
N PRO A 264 17.40 18.31 2.29
CA PRO A 264 16.10 18.91 2.00
C PRO A 264 15.13 17.89 1.43
N VAL A 265 13.82 18.11 1.62
CA VAL A 265 12.76 17.20 1.18
C VAL A 265 12.78 16.87 -0.32
N ASP A 266 13.30 17.75 -1.18
CA ASP A 266 13.43 17.52 -2.62
C ASP A 266 14.60 16.57 -2.99
N ALA A 267 15.41 16.15 -2.01
CA ALA A 267 16.40 15.09 -2.20
C ALA A 267 15.76 13.72 -2.47
N ILE A 268 14.47 13.52 -2.21
CA ILE A 268 13.77 12.29 -2.59
C ILE A 268 13.85 12.01 -4.10
N PHE A 269 14.01 13.04 -4.94
CA PHE A 269 14.17 12.87 -6.38
C PHE A 269 15.49 12.21 -6.76
N ASP A 270 16.50 12.23 -5.88
CA ASP A 270 17.77 11.55 -6.12
C ASP A 270 17.58 10.02 -6.12
N LEU A 271 16.48 9.51 -5.56
CA LEU A 271 16.10 8.08 -5.60
C LEU A 271 15.83 7.56 -7.02
N PHE A 272 15.77 8.43 -8.04
CA PHE A 272 15.79 8.01 -9.45
C PHE A 272 17.18 7.54 -9.92
N ASN A 273 18.25 7.94 -9.23
CA ASN A 273 19.63 7.58 -9.52
C ASN A 273 20.33 6.95 -8.28
N PRO A 274 19.81 5.85 -7.71
CA PRO A 274 20.32 5.29 -6.46
C PRO A 274 21.78 4.82 -6.56
N LYS A 275 22.25 4.44 -7.76
CA LYS A 275 23.65 4.04 -8.02
C LYS A 275 24.68 5.10 -7.62
N ASP A 276 24.29 6.36 -7.51
CA ASP A 276 25.20 7.46 -7.17
C ASP A 276 25.59 7.47 -5.68
N PHE A 277 24.85 6.76 -4.84
CA PHE A 277 25.04 6.75 -3.39
C PHE A 277 24.76 5.42 -2.69
N VAL A 278 24.20 4.43 -3.40
CA VAL A 278 24.06 3.05 -2.91
C VAL A 278 25.24 2.23 -3.43
N GLU A 279 26.00 1.66 -2.50
CA GLU A 279 27.12 0.79 -2.79
C GLU A 279 26.62 -0.63 -3.14
N ASP A 280 27.40 -1.34 -3.96
CA ASP A 280 27.19 -2.77 -4.19
C ASP A 280 27.41 -3.54 -2.88
N VAL A 281 26.54 -4.52 -2.60
CA VAL A 281 26.63 -5.37 -1.40
C VAL A 281 26.52 -6.84 -1.83
N ASP A 282 27.58 -7.61 -1.60
CA ASP A 282 27.69 -9.01 -2.02
C ASP A 282 27.42 -9.19 -3.53
N THR A 283 26.49 -10.06 -3.90
CA THR A 283 26.06 -10.29 -5.29
C THR A 283 25.00 -9.31 -5.77
N PHE A 284 24.63 -8.31 -4.95
CA PHE A 284 23.61 -7.32 -5.28
C PHE A 284 24.27 -6.01 -5.65
N SER A 285 24.18 -5.63 -6.93
CA SER A 285 24.66 -4.32 -7.34
C SER A 285 23.69 -3.21 -6.90
N GLY A 286 24.23 -2.06 -6.52
CA GLY A 286 23.50 -0.81 -6.36
C GLY A 286 22.84 -0.35 -7.67
N ALA A 287 23.34 -0.81 -8.83
CA ALA A 287 22.68 -0.60 -10.12
C ALA A 287 21.35 -1.37 -10.25
N THR A 288 21.16 -2.44 -9.47
CA THR A 288 19.94 -3.26 -9.48
C THR A 288 18.85 -2.68 -8.57
N ILE A 289 19.21 -1.86 -7.56
CA ILE A 289 18.21 -1.27 -6.67
C ILE A 289 17.43 -0.16 -7.39
N ARG A 290 16.11 -0.18 -7.25
CA ARG A 290 15.21 0.85 -7.80
C ARG A 290 14.62 1.66 -6.65
N GLY A 291 15.13 2.89 -6.44
CA GLY A 291 14.64 3.80 -5.41
C GLY A 291 13.22 4.32 -5.64
N ASN A 292 12.64 4.02 -6.81
CA ASN A 292 11.34 4.49 -7.28
C ASN A 292 10.18 4.09 -6.34
N LYS A 293 10.25 2.91 -5.71
CA LYS A 293 9.26 2.49 -4.70
C LYS A 293 9.33 3.36 -3.45
N MET A 294 10.54 3.68 -3.00
CA MET A 294 10.77 4.57 -1.86
C MET A 294 10.34 6.01 -2.20
N PHE A 295 10.69 6.52 -3.39
CA PHE A 295 10.22 7.82 -3.88
C PHE A 295 8.69 7.91 -3.86
N SER A 296 8.02 6.92 -4.46
CA SER A 296 6.55 6.85 -4.50
C SER A 296 5.93 6.82 -3.10
N ALA A 297 6.50 6.04 -2.17
CA ALA A 297 6.02 5.98 -0.79
C ALA A 297 6.27 7.28 -0.02
N MET A 298 7.38 7.98 -0.26
CA MET A 298 7.64 9.29 0.34
C MET A 298 6.71 10.36 -0.23
N LYS A 299 6.44 10.33 -1.54
CA LYS A 299 5.42 11.19 -2.17
C LYS A 299 4.02 10.94 -1.59
N ASP A 300 3.62 9.68 -1.42
CA ASP A 300 2.37 9.32 -0.74
C ASP A 300 2.32 9.87 0.70
N ALA A 301 3.43 9.77 1.44
CA ALA A 301 3.53 10.34 2.78
C ALA A 301 3.31 11.86 2.80
N LEU A 302 3.99 12.58 1.89
CA LEU A 302 3.89 14.02 1.76
C LEU A 302 2.47 14.47 1.37
N ASN A 303 1.82 13.79 0.43
CA ASN A 303 0.46 14.12 -0.01
C ASN A 303 -0.56 13.86 1.11
N ARG A 304 -0.38 12.80 1.91
CA ARG A 304 -1.22 12.55 3.10
C ARG A 304 -1.05 13.63 4.17
N GLY A 305 0.10 14.28 4.21
CA GLY A 305 0.44 15.32 5.19
C GLY A 305 0.98 14.74 6.49
N VAL A 306 1.11 15.61 7.50
CA VAL A 306 1.67 15.26 8.81
C VAL A 306 0.85 14.14 9.48
N TYR A 307 1.49 13.02 9.76
CA TYR A 307 0.90 11.91 10.52
C TYR A 307 0.98 12.15 12.03
N SER A 308 2.05 12.78 12.51
CA SER A 308 2.18 13.19 13.91
C SER A 308 2.88 14.54 13.97
N PRO A 309 2.21 15.60 14.44
CA PRO A 309 2.80 16.94 14.49
C PRO A 309 3.92 17.03 15.52
N ALA A 310 5.00 17.72 15.17
CA ALA A 310 6.02 18.12 16.15
C ALA A 310 5.61 19.43 16.85
N ASN A 311 4.89 20.30 16.14
CA ASN A 311 4.40 21.60 16.57
C ASN A 311 2.99 21.83 15.99
N SER A 312 2.41 23.03 16.16
CA SER A 312 1.18 23.40 15.47
C SER A 312 1.31 23.22 13.95
N VAL A 313 0.31 22.63 13.32
CA VAL A 313 0.27 22.43 11.86
C VAL A 313 -0.62 23.47 11.18
N THR A 314 -0.39 23.64 9.89
CA THR A 314 -1.26 24.39 9.01
C THR A 314 -2.58 23.63 8.85
N LYS A 315 -3.69 24.27 9.27
CA LYS A 315 -5.05 23.70 9.15
C LYS A 315 -5.73 24.02 7.81
N ASP A 316 -4.99 24.57 6.84
CA ASP A 316 -5.52 24.86 5.51
C ASP A 316 -5.65 23.56 4.72
N ILE A 317 -6.89 23.12 4.55
CA ILE A 317 -7.26 21.98 3.72
C ILE A 317 -8.10 22.57 2.59
N GLY A 318 -7.53 22.61 1.39
CA GLY A 318 -8.08 23.33 0.24
C GLY A 318 -9.52 22.93 -0.11
N PRO A 319 -10.17 23.63 -1.05
CA PRO A 319 -11.55 23.30 -1.42
C PRO A 319 -11.60 21.92 -2.07
N TYR A 320 -12.56 21.10 -1.64
CA TYR A 320 -12.89 19.83 -2.28
C TYR A 320 -14.32 19.89 -2.82
N PRO A 321 -14.58 19.35 -4.02
CA PRO A 321 -15.92 19.26 -4.56
C PRO A 321 -16.90 18.48 -3.64
N ASP A 322 -18.19 18.75 -3.80
CA ASP A 322 -19.20 17.93 -3.17
C ASP A 322 -19.20 16.53 -3.78
N GLY A 323 -19.31 15.50 -2.93
CA GLY A 323 -19.27 14.13 -3.40
C GLY A 323 -18.86 13.15 -2.32
N ARG A 324 -18.86 11.87 -2.70
CA ARG A 324 -18.42 10.79 -1.82
C ARG A 324 -16.92 10.58 -1.97
N TYR A 325 -16.24 10.36 -0.85
CA TYR A 325 -14.82 10.06 -0.80
C TYR A 325 -14.60 8.72 -0.11
N ARG A 326 -13.52 8.04 -0.48
CA ARG A 326 -13.06 6.81 0.17
C ARG A 326 -11.56 6.79 0.26
N GLY A 327 -11.06 6.54 1.46
CA GLY A 327 -9.63 6.43 1.68
C GLY A 327 -9.27 5.39 2.72
N VAL A 328 -7.99 5.04 2.73
CA VAL A 328 -7.44 3.97 3.54
C VAL A 328 -6.16 4.42 4.25
N PHE A 329 -5.92 3.82 5.40
CA PHE A 329 -4.63 3.83 6.07
C PHE A 329 -4.18 2.38 6.28
N SER A 330 -3.04 2.05 5.67
CA SER A 330 -2.37 0.75 5.85
C SER A 330 -1.06 0.94 6.60
N ASP A 331 -0.74 0.00 7.47
CA ASP A 331 0.53 -0.04 8.18
C ASP A 331 0.89 -1.48 8.56
N GLY A 332 2.16 -1.84 8.40
CA GLY A 332 2.66 -3.21 8.61
C GLY A 332 2.03 -4.25 7.68
N GLY A 333 1.71 -3.87 6.44
CA GLY A 333 1.11 -4.78 5.44
C GLY A 333 -0.38 -5.04 5.63
N THR A 334 -1.04 -4.33 6.54
CA THR A 334 -2.47 -4.49 6.81
C THR A 334 -3.19 -3.15 6.64
N GLN A 335 -4.31 -3.13 5.93
CA GLN A 335 -5.23 -2.00 5.97
C GLN A 335 -5.89 -1.92 7.35
N GLN A 336 -5.54 -0.90 8.12
CA GLN A 336 -6.00 -0.73 9.50
C GLN A 336 -7.25 0.16 9.58
N VAL A 337 -7.35 1.17 8.72
CA VAL A 337 -8.54 2.02 8.61
C VAL A 337 -8.96 2.09 7.16
N GLY A 338 -10.25 1.92 6.90
CA GLY A 338 -10.91 2.33 5.66
C GLY A 338 -12.11 3.17 6.04
N ILE A 339 -12.28 4.32 5.41
CA ILE A 339 -13.36 5.26 5.71
C ILE A 339 -14.05 5.70 4.43
N GLN A 340 -15.36 5.93 4.53
CA GLN A 340 -16.16 6.64 3.55
C GLN A 340 -16.79 7.84 4.23
N PHE A 341 -16.89 8.94 3.50
CA PHE A 341 -17.62 10.13 3.91
C PHE A 341 -18.09 10.87 2.67
N TYR A 342 -19.09 11.73 2.83
CA TYR A 342 -19.48 12.71 1.84
C TYR A 342 -19.00 14.09 2.28
N LEU A 343 -18.74 14.95 1.29
CA LEU A 343 -18.64 16.39 1.49
C LEU A 343 -19.84 17.07 0.85
N GLU A 344 -20.49 17.93 1.61
CA GLU A 344 -21.56 18.82 1.16
C GLU A 344 -21.25 20.23 1.66
N GLU A 345 -20.98 21.17 0.75
CA GLU A 345 -20.57 22.54 1.07
C GLU A 345 -19.34 22.60 2.00
N GLY A 346 -18.41 21.65 1.83
CA GLY A 346 -17.20 21.53 2.65
C GLY A 346 -17.42 20.97 4.07
N MET A 347 -18.60 20.45 4.36
CA MET A 347 -18.94 19.79 5.62
C MET A 347 -19.00 18.26 5.44
N PHE A 348 -18.55 17.52 6.46
CA PHE A 348 -18.68 16.06 6.46
C PHE A 348 -20.14 15.63 6.63
N THR A 349 -20.59 14.67 5.82
CA THR A 349 -21.87 13.97 5.97
C THR A 349 -21.71 12.47 5.74
N ASP A 350 -22.58 11.65 6.33
CA ASP A 350 -22.65 10.19 6.10
C ASP A 350 -21.29 9.48 6.26
N LEU A 351 -20.58 9.75 7.37
CA LEU A 351 -19.32 9.07 7.64
C LEU A 351 -19.54 7.62 8.10
N SER A 352 -18.74 6.70 7.59
CA SER A 352 -18.73 5.31 8.03
C SER A 352 -17.36 4.66 7.85
N PHE A 353 -17.00 3.79 8.79
CA PHE A 353 -15.86 2.89 8.59
C PHE A 353 -16.23 1.78 7.60
N ARG A 354 -15.29 1.50 6.71
CA ARG A 354 -15.30 0.38 5.77
C ARG A 354 -14.36 -0.74 6.19
N ARG A 355 -13.42 -0.42 7.08
CA ARG A 355 -12.47 -1.34 7.69
C ARG A 355 -11.97 -0.69 8.97
N LEU A 356 -11.93 -1.46 10.06
CA LEU A 356 -11.27 -1.05 11.29
C LEU A 356 -10.55 -2.25 11.87
N ASN A 357 -9.25 -2.38 11.59
CA ASN A 357 -8.44 -3.50 12.00
C ASN A 357 -7.17 -3.05 12.71
N TYR A 358 -6.86 -3.68 13.83
CA TYR A 358 -5.56 -3.48 14.47
C TYR A 358 -5.15 -4.72 15.24
N ALA A 359 -3.88 -5.11 15.11
CA ALA A 359 -3.29 -6.28 15.77
C ALA A 359 -4.10 -7.58 15.55
N GLY A 360 -4.67 -7.75 14.35
CA GLY A 360 -5.46 -8.94 13.99
C GLY A 360 -6.91 -8.92 14.47
N ILE A 361 -7.34 -7.88 15.19
CA ILE A 361 -8.73 -7.70 15.63
C ILE A 361 -9.46 -6.88 14.57
N ASP A 362 -10.55 -7.42 14.01
CA ASP A 362 -11.51 -6.63 13.25
C ASP A 362 -12.54 -6.03 14.21
N PHE A 363 -12.44 -4.72 14.43
CA PHE A 363 -13.34 -4.00 15.32
C PHE A 363 -14.73 -3.84 14.72
N MET A 364 -14.90 -4.02 13.41
CA MET A 364 -16.25 -3.95 12.81
C MET A 364 -17.12 -5.14 13.19
N ASP A 365 -16.49 -6.26 13.58
CA ASP A 365 -17.14 -7.53 13.93
C ASP A 365 -16.90 -7.94 15.40
N ILE A 366 -16.43 -7.02 16.24
CA ILE A 366 -16.15 -7.29 17.65
C ILE A 366 -17.44 -7.34 18.48
N ASP A 367 -17.54 -8.32 19.39
CA ASP A 367 -18.69 -8.48 20.29
C ASP A 367 -18.63 -7.49 21.46
N GLU A 368 -19.78 -7.06 21.97
CA GLU A 368 -19.91 -6.12 23.11
C GLU A 368 -19.27 -6.66 24.40
N GLU A 369 -19.15 -7.99 24.54
CA GLU A 369 -18.55 -8.63 25.72
C GLU A 369 -17.02 -8.73 25.65
N GLU A 370 -16.39 -8.42 24.50
CA GLU A 370 -14.94 -8.50 24.31
C GLU A 370 -14.21 -7.30 24.93
N GLU A 371 -13.04 -7.55 25.52
CA GLU A 371 -12.24 -6.54 26.25
C GLU A 371 -11.96 -5.28 25.41
N MET A 372 -11.80 -5.44 24.11
CA MET A 372 -11.43 -4.39 23.18
C MET A 372 -12.63 -3.65 22.57
N TYR A 373 -13.87 -4.02 22.91
CA TYR A 373 -15.09 -3.35 22.41
C TYR A 373 -15.13 -1.83 22.70
N PRO A 374 -14.68 -1.32 23.87
CA PRO A 374 -14.61 0.13 24.11
C PRO A 374 -13.82 0.91 23.04
N VAL A 375 -12.84 0.28 22.40
CA VAL A 375 -12.06 0.90 21.32
C VAL A 375 -12.92 1.12 20.08
N LEU A 376 -13.86 0.23 19.75
CA LEU A 376 -14.82 0.45 18.67
C LEU A 376 -15.67 1.70 18.97
N ILE A 377 -16.22 1.79 20.18
CA ILE A 377 -17.06 2.93 20.59
C ILE A 377 -16.29 4.25 20.49
N GLN A 378 -15.02 4.28 20.89
CA GLN A 378 -14.17 5.46 20.73
C GLN A 378 -13.96 5.87 19.26
N HIS A 379 -13.90 4.91 18.33
CA HIS A 379 -13.87 5.22 16.90
C HIS A 379 -15.23 5.72 16.39
N GLU A 380 -16.35 5.19 16.90
CA GLU A 380 -17.68 5.70 16.55
C GLU A 380 -17.89 7.16 17.01
N GLN A 381 -17.38 7.51 18.19
CA GLN A 381 -17.36 8.91 18.68
C GLN A 381 -16.57 9.85 17.76
N VAL A 382 -15.54 9.36 17.05
CA VAL A 382 -14.84 10.16 16.03
C VAL A 382 -15.76 10.46 14.86
N LEU A 383 -16.56 9.50 14.39
CA LEU A 383 -17.51 9.73 13.30
C LEU A 383 -18.59 10.74 13.73
N GLU A 384 -19.16 10.55 14.92
CA GLU A 384 -20.16 11.47 15.49
C GLU A 384 -19.59 12.88 15.66
N TYR A 385 -18.34 13.00 16.10
CA TYR A 385 -17.68 14.30 16.27
C TYR A 385 -17.51 15.04 14.93
N LEU A 386 -17.19 14.34 13.85
CA LEU A 386 -16.93 14.96 12.53
C LEU A 386 -18.22 15.28 11.77
N GLU A 387 -19.30 14.52 11.97
CA GLU A 387 -20.58 14.69 11.26
C GLU A 387 -21.11 16.13 11.37
N GLY A 388 -21.42 16.73 10.21
CA GLY A 388 -21.94 18.09 10.09
C GLY A 388 -20.92 19.21 10.35
N LYS A 389 -19.63 18.90 10.54
CA LYS A 389 -18.57 19.89 10.73
C LYS A 389 -17.75 20.10 9.48
N SER A 390 -17.05 21.24 9.43
CA SER A 390 -16.17 21.58 8.31
C SER A 390 -15.00 20.60 8.19
N LEU A 391 -14.48 20.45 6.97
CA LEU A 391 -13.34 19.60 6.65
C LEU A 391 -12.10 19.87 7.52
N GLU A 392 -11.85 21.14 7.90
CA GLU A 392 -10.75 21.55 8.79
C GLU A 392 -10.80 20.85 10.17
N THR A 393 -11.98 20.40 10.60
CA THR A 393 -12.15 19.69 11.88
C THR A 393 -11.35 18.38 11.92
N VAL A 394 -10.97 17.83 10.77
CA VAL A 394 -10.11 16.63 10.71
C VAL A 394 -8.79 16.80 11.48
N PHE A 395 -8.28 18.02 11.62
CA PHE A 395 -7.04 18.28 12.36
C PHE A 395 -7.19 18.14 13.88
N ASP A 396 -8.41 18.12 14.40
CA ASP A 396 -8.64 17.84 15.83
C ASP A 396 -8.32 16.37 16.17
N LEU A 397 -8.22 15.49 15.16
CA LEU A 397 -7.83 14.09 15.32
C LEU A 397 -6.36 13.89 15.77
N TYR A 398 -5.56 14.95 15.84
CA TYR A 398 -4.26 14.91 16.53
C TYR A 398 -4.40 14.87 18.06
N GLU A 399 -5.50 15.38 18.60
CA GLU A 399 -5.77 15.48 20.03
C GLU A 399 -7.16 14.86 20.37
N PRO A 400 -7.38 13.57 20.04
CA PRO A 400 -8.70 12.95 20.19
C PRO A 400 -9.22 12.92 21.63
N GLY A 401 -8.34 13.03 22.63
CA GLY A 401 -8.73 13.10 24.04
C GLY A 401 -9.57 14.35 24.40
N ASP A 402 -9.65 15.34 23.52
CA ASP A 402 -10.45 16.55 23.76
C ASP A 402 -11.95 16.35 23.49
N PHE A 403 -12.33 15.30 22.73
CA PHE A 403 -13.72 15.06 22.34
C PHE A 403 -14.16 13.59 22.40
N VAL A 404 -13.23 12.64 22.50
CA VAL A 404 -13.52 11.22 22.71
C VAL A 404 -13.55 10.96 24.21
N GLU A 405 -14.64 10.36 24.69
CA GLU A 405 -14.81 9.99 26.09
C GLU A 405 -13.91 8.79 26.44
N ASP A 406 -13.40 8.79 27.67
CA ASP A 406 -12.72 7.63 28.24
C ASP A 406 -13.76 6.53 28.58
N ILE A 407 -13.49 5.30 28.14
CA ILE A 407 -14.38 4.14 28.35
C ILE A 407 -13.55 3.01 28.95
N ASP A 408 -13.97 2.54 30.13
CA ASP A 408 -13.24 1.56 30.93
C ASP A 408 -11.78 1.96 31.19
N THR A 409 -10.82 1.15 30.71
CA THR A 409 -9.39 1.44 30.80
C THR A 409 -8.82 2.13 29.56
N TYR A 410 -9.67 2.43 28.57
CA TYR A 410 -9.28 3.04 27.30
C TYR A 410 -9.53 4.53 27.33
N THR A 411 -8.49 5.30 27.02
CA THR A 411 -8.57 6.76 27.04
C THR A 411 -8.66 7.32 25.63
N GLY A 412 -9.42 8.39 25.43
CA GLY A 412 -9.49 9.09 24.14
C GLY A 412 -8.11 9.53 23.67
N ALA A 413 -7.23 9.91 24.60
CA ALA A 413 -5.83 10.28 24.32
C ALA A 413 -4.98 9.14 23.72
N THR A 414 -5.37 7.88 23.94
CA THR A 414 -4.70 6.70 23.35
C THR A 414 -5.29 6.29 22.01
N LEU A 415 -6.41 6.91 21.60
CA LEU A 415 -7.00 6.69 20.30
C LEU A 415 -6.04 7.19 19.21
N ARG A 416 -5.82 6.36 18.19
CA ARG A 416 -4.92 6.71 17.08
C ARG A 416 -5.66 7.49 16.01
N GLY A 417 -6.19 8.67 16.38
CA GLY A 417 -6.98 9.55 15.51
C GLY A 417 -6.24 9.94 14.23
N ASN A 418 -4.92 10.04 14.28
CA ASN A 418 -4.07 10.26 13.11
C ASN A 418 -4.17 9.20 12.01
N LYS A 419 -4.55 7.95 12.32
CA LYS A 419 -4.84 6.94 11.30
C LYS A 419 -6.10 7.29 10.51
N VAL A 420 -7.14 7.77 11.21
CA VAL A 420 -8.39 8.20 10.59
C VAL A 420 -8.15 9.46 9.75
N LEU A 421 -7.41 10.45 10.29
CA LEU A 421 -6.98 11.63 9.53
C LEU A 421 -6.25 11.23 8.25
N SER A 422 -5.26 10.33 8.34
CA SER A 422 -4.50 9.89 7.18
C SER A 422 -5.36 9.15 6.15
N ALA A 423 -6.34 8.36 6.59
CA ALA A 423 -7.30 7.71 5.70
C ALA A 423 -8.25 8.73 5.03
N ILE A 424 -8.67 9.79 5.72
CA ILE A 424 -9.44 10.89 5.12
C ILE A 424 -8.60 11.60 4.06
N ARG A 425 -7.36 11.96 4.39
CA ARG A 425 -6.41 12.61 3.46
C ARG A 425 -6.14 11.75 2.23
N ASP A 426 -5.99 10.44 2.38
CA ASP A 426 -5.91 9.50 1.26
C ASP A 426 -7.12 9.59 0.33
N GLY A 427 -8.33 9.59 0.91
CA GLY A 427 -9.56 9.69 0.11
C GLY A 427 -9.68 11.01 -0.64
N LEU A 428 -9.34 12.13 0.03
CA LEU A 428 -9.31 13.45 -0.58
C LEU A 428 -8.31 13.53 -1.74
N ASN A 429 -7.10 12.99 -1.56
CA ASN A 429 -6.08 12.98 -2.60
C ASN A 429 -6.55 12.21 -3.83
N ARG A 430 -7.35 11.16 -3.65
CA ARG A 430 -7.83 10.29 -4.74
C ARG A 430 -9.08 10.83 -5.47
N GLY A 431 -9.69 11.90 -4.99
CA GLY A 431 -10.89 12.50 -5.58
C GLY A 431 -12.19 11.76 -5.26
N ILE A 432 -13.27 12.13 -5.96
CA ILE A 432 -14.63 11.61 -5.73
C ILE A 432 -14.71 10.13 -6.15
N TYR A 433 -15.41 9.33 -5.35
CA TYR A 433 -15.66 7.90 -5.51
C TYR A 433 -17.08 7.51 -5.96
#